data_AF-A0A1I2E0X2-F1
#
_entry.id   AF-A0A1I2E0X2-F1
#
_cell.length_a   1.000
_cell.length_b   1.000
_cell.length_c   1.000
_cell.angle_alpha   90.00
_cell.angle_beta   90.00
_cell.angle_gamma   90.00
#
_symmetry.space_group_name_H-M   'P 1'
#
loop_
_entity.id
_entity.type
_entity.pdbx_description
1 polymer ?
#
loop_
_entity_poly.entity_id
_entity_poly.type
_entity_poly.pdbx_seq_one_letter_code
_entity_poly.pdbx_strand_id
1 'polypeptide(L)'
;MIISLPSSVQNISVPENKKHGCINLPVVNFGCYFFENQVAITECGFGFPFDTFVYAYWITDKTIETIDYIYKPKDYSLIGRLTIQEYQDVLTCLKNSPNIKSKYRKLL
;
A
#
# COMPACT_ATOMS: atom_id res chain seq x y z
N MET A 1 9.93 -2.23 11.59
CA MET A 1 9.56 -2.46 10.17
C MET A 1 8.32 -1.64 9.86
N ILE A 2 8.23 -1.02 8.68
CA ILE A 2 7.02 -0.33 8.23
C ILE A 2 6.16 -1.33 7.47
N ILE A 3 4.88 -1.39 7.82
CA ILE A 3 3.90 -2.26 7.17
C ILE A 3 2.61 -1.49 6.86
N SER A 4 1.87 -1.98 5.88
CA SER A 4 0.50 -1.57 5.59
C SER A 4 -0.29 -2.79 5.17
N LEU A 5 -1.57 -2.85 5.53
CA LEU A 5 -2.47 -3.91 5.10
C LEU A 5 -3.24 -3.44 3.88
N PRO A 6 -2.95 -3.95 2.67
CA PRO A 6 -3.75 -3.67 1.50
C PRO A 6 -5.17 -4.21 1.68
N SER A 7 -6.16 -3.54 1.09
CA SER A 7 -7.55 -3.99 1.11
C SER A 7 -8.16 -3.92 -0.28
N SER A 8 -8.94 -4.95 -0.62
CA SER A 8 -9.79 -4.95 -1.81
C SER A 8 -11.11 -4.20 -1.63
N VAL A 9 -11.40 -3.76 -0.40
CA VAL A 9 -12.58 -2.97 -0.08
C VAL A 9 -12.24 -1.49 -0.25
N GLN A 10 -13.03 -0.83 -1.09
CA GLN A 10 -13.00 0.62 -1.21
C GLN A 10 -13.64 1.23 0.04
N ASN A 11 -12.81 1.75 0.96
CA ASN A 11 -13.29 2.32 2.22
C ASN A 11 -13.70 3.80 2.10
N ILE A 12 -13.30 4.46 1.01
CA ILE A 12 -13.55 5.89 0.75
C ILE A 12 -13.89 6.07 -0.73
N SER A 13 -14.74 7.04 -1.05
CA SER A 13 -15.04 7.43 -2.43
C SER A 13 -13.78 7.90 -3.16
N VAL A 14 -13.25 7.05 -4.03
CA VAL A 14 -12.20 7.41 -4.99
C VAL A 14 -12.84 7.76 -6.35
N PRO A 15 -12.14 8.51 -7.22
CA PRO A 15 -12.67 8.85 -8.54
C PRO A 15 -13.07 7.61 -9.35
N GLU A 16 -14.19 7.67 -10.08
CA GLU A 16 -14.67 6.55 -10.90
C GLU A 16 -13.66 6.11 -11.97
N ASN A 17 -12.92 7.07 -12.56
CA ASN A 17 -11.88 6.84 -13.55
C ASN A 17 -10.48 6.65 -12.92
N LYS A 18 -10.41 6.05 -11.74
CA LYS A 18 -9.13 5.74 -11.07
C LYS A 18 -8.27 4.87 -11.99
N LYS A 19 -6.97 5.14 -12.00
CA LYS A 19 -5.96 4.35 -12.72
C LYS A 19 -4.95 3.83 -11.73
N HIS A 20 -4.32 2.69 -12.05
CA HIS A 20 -3.19 2.16 -11.32
C HIS A 20 -2.21 3.29 -10.95
N GLY A 21 -1.83 3.36 -9.68
CA GLY A 21 -0.90 4.35 -9.16
C GLY A 21 -1.46 5.21 -8.04
N CYS A 22 -0.96 6.45 -7.97
CA CYS A 22 -1.20 7.32 -6.83
C CYS A 22 -2.56 8.02 -6.85
N ILE A 23 -3.28 7.98 -5.72
CA ILE A 23 -4.52 8.71 -5.50
C ILE A 23 -4.37 9.54 -4.24
N ASN A 24 -3.92 10.78 -4.40
CA ASN A 24 -3.86 11.77 -3.33
C ASN A 24 -4.89 12.88 -3.59
N LEU A 25 -5.80 13.07 -2.62
CA LEU A 25 -6.87 14.06 -2.66
C LEU A 25 -6.72 14.99 -1.45
N PRO A 26 -5.91 16.07 -1.57
CA PRO A 26 -5.66 16.99 -0.45
C PRO A 26 -6.93 17.65 0.10
N VAL A 27 -7.92 17.90 -0.77
CA VAL A 27 -9.20 18.56 -0.42
C VAL A 27 -9.96 17.81 0.68
N VAL A 28 -9.87 16.48 0.69
CA VAL A 28 -10.54 15.62 1.68
C VAL A 28 -9.54 14.94 2.62
N ASN A 29 -8.30 15.43 2.67
CA ASN A 29 -7.21 14.86 3.48
C ASN A 29 -7.07 13.34 3.32
N PHE A 30 -7.01 12.87 2.07
CA PHE A 30 -6.95 11.46 1.74
C PHE A 30 -5.78 11.14 0.82
N GLY A 31 -5.12 10.00 1.05
CA GLY A 31 -4.14 9.45 0.12
C GLY A 31 -4.02 7.94 0.20
N CYS A 32 -3.96 7.31 -0.97
CA CYS A 32 -3.69 5.88 -1.13
C CYS A 32 -2.92 5.61 -2.42
N TYR A 33 -2.26 4.46 -2.46
CA TYR A 33 -1.79 3.86 -3.70
C TYR A 33 -2.78 2.79 -4.15
N PHE A 34 -3.20 2.84 -5.40
CA PHE A 34 -4.16 1.92 -5.99
C PHE A 34 -3.46 0.98 -6.96
N PHE A 35 -3.53 -0.32 -6.66
CA PHE A 35 -3.15 -1.39 -7.56
C PHE A 35 -4.39 -1.86 -8.33
N GLU A 36 -4.38 -1.64 -9.63
CA GLU A 36 -5.36 -2.21 -10.55
C GLU A 36 -5.24 -3.74 -10.59
N ASN A 37 -6.39 -4.41 -10.68
CA ASN A 37 -6.43 -5.86 -10.71
C ASN A 37 -5.66 -6.45 -11.90
N GLN A 38 -5.04 -7.61 -11.69
CA GLN A 38 -4.32 -8.40 -12.70
C GLN A 38 -3.14 -7.68 -13.39
N VAL A 39 -2.77 -6.48 -12.95
CA VAL A 39 -1.53 -5.81 -13.38
C VAL A 39 -0.36 -6.44 -12.62
N ALA A 40 0.66 -6.88 -13.35
CA ALA A 40 1.87 -7.43 -12.76
C ALA A 40 2.68 -6.34 -12.06
N ILE A 41 2.83 -6.44 -10.74
CA ILE A 41 3.49 -5.44 -9.88
C ILE A 41 4.78 -5.95 -9.24
N THR A 42 5.05 -7.26 -9.31
CA THR A 42 6.25 -7.87 -8.75
C THR A 42 7.24 -8.34 -9.82
N GLU A 43 8.49 -8.55 -9.41
CA GLU A 43 9.54 -9.15 -10.25
C GLU A 43 9.19 -10.56 -10.75
N CYS A 44 8.32 -11.28 -10.03
CA CYS A 44 7.81 -12.60 -10.41
C CYS A 44 6.48 -12.55 -11.18
N GLY A 45 6.01 -11.36 -11.58
CA GLY A 45 4.80 -11.19 -12.40
C GLY A 45 3.49 -11.31 -11.62
N PHE A 46 3.52 -11.30 -10.28
CA PHE A 46 2.32 -11.30 -9.46
C PHE A 46 1.58 -9.96 -9.59
N GLY A 47 0.26 -10.05 -9.70
CA GLY A 47 -0.70 -8.95 -9.60
C GLY A 47 -1.81 -9.31 -8.63
N PHE A 48 -2.45 -8.31 -8.02
CA PHE A 48 -3.58 -8.57 -7.15
C PHE A 48 -4.79 -9.09 -7.96
N PRO A 49 -5.53 -10.09 -7.46
CA PRO A 49 -6.71 -10.63 -8.16
C PRO A 49 -7.89 -9.65 -8.21
N PHE A 50 -7.90 -8.66 -7.31
CA PHE A 50 -8.91 -7.61 -7.19
C PHE A 50 -8.25 -6.24 -7.08
N ASP A 51 -9.02 -5.21 -7.39
CA ASP A 51 -8.67 -3.81 -7.12
C ASP A 51 -8.21 -3.68 -5.68
N THR A 52 -6.97 -3.25 -5.47
CA THR A 52 -6.35 -3.29 -4.14
C THR A 52 -5.78 -1.94 -3.78
N PHE A 53 -6.06 -1.47 -2.56
CA PHE A 53 -5.68 -0.14 -2.09
C PHE A 53 -4.73 -0.24 -0.90
N VAL A 54 -3.65 0.54 -0.93
CA VAL A 54 -2.75 0.77 0.19
C VAL A 54 -2.94 2.19 0.70
N TYR A 55 -3.59 2.30 1.86
CA TYR A 55 -3.93 3.59 2.44
C TYR A 55 -2.79 4.16 3.28
N ALA A 56 -2.44 5.43 3.06
CA ALA A 56 -1.37 6.09 3.81
C ALA A 56 -1.68 6.20 5.31
N TYR A 57 -2.96 6.34 5.68
CA TYR A 57 -3.40 6.38 7.08
C TYR A 57 -3.22 5.04 7.82
N TRP A 58 -3.19 3.92 7.09
CA TRP A 58 -3.05 2.57 7.66
C TRP A 58 -1.60 2.11 7.82
N ILE A 59 -0.64 2.93 7.38
CA ILE A 59 0.77 2.66 7.61
C ILE A 59 1.04 2.60 9.11
N THR A 60 1.73 1.53 9.52
CA THR A 60 2.10 1.30 10.90
C THR A 60 3.52 0.77 11.00
N ASP A 61 4.15 1.00 12.15
CA ASP A 61 5.42 0.39 12.50
C ASP A 61 5.20 -0.77 13.46
N LYS A 62 5.75 -1.93 13.13
CA LYS A 62 5.76 -3.13 13.98
C LYS A 62 7.16 -3.73 14.03
N THR A 63 7.48 -4.37 15.15
CA THR A 63 8.67 -5.21 15.25
C THR A 63 8.39 -6.55 14.59
N ILE A 64 9.44 -7.30 14.22
CA ILE A 64 9.26 -8.61 13.59
C ILE A 64 8.57 -9.58 14.55
N GLU A 65 8.91 -9.52 15.84
CA GLU A 65 8.31 -10.35 16.89
C GLU A 65 6.80 -10.07 17.02
N THR A 66 6.39 -8.81 16.84
CA THR A 66 4.97 -8.45 16.86
C THR A 66 4.23 -9.00 15.64
N ILE A 67 4.86 -9.00 14.46
CA ILE A 67 4.27 -9.58 13.25
C ILE A 67 4.14 -11.09 13.43
N ASP A 68 5.19 -11.78 13.86
CA ASP A 68 5.19 -13.24 14.06
C ASP A 68 4.20 -13.69 15.14
N TYR A 69 3.94 -12.83 16.14
CA TYR A 69 2.92 -13.07 17.15
C TYR A 69 1.50 -12.91 16.60
N ILE A 70 1.23 -11.84 15.84
CA ILE A 70 -0.11 -11.53 15.29
C ILE A 70 -0.45 -12.47 14.12
N TYR A 71 0.51 -12.66 13.23
CA TYR A 71 0.42 -13.48 12.04
C TYR A 71 1.41 -14.61 12.21
N LYS A 72 0.94 -15.83 12.49
CA LYS A 72 1.86 -16.96 12.58
C LYS A 72 2.43 -17.22 11.19
N PRO A 73 3.62 -17.82 11.04
CA PRO A 73 4.19 -18.13 9.72
C PRO A 73 3.31 -19.00 8.82
N LYS A 74 2.30 -19.68 9.37
CA LYS A 74 1.27 -20.43 8.62
C LYS A 74 0.12 -19.57 8.07
N ASP A 75 -0.03 -18.35 8.57
CA ASP A 75 -1.13 -17.43 8.27
C ASP A 75 -0.75 -16.42 7.15
N TYR A 76 0.53 -16.40 6.74
CA TYR A 76 1.01 -15.55 5.65
C TYR A 76 2.08 -16.27 4.82
N SER A 77 2.30 -15.80 3.60
CA SER A 77 3.39 -16.28 2.73
C SER A 77 4.04 -15.12 1.99
N LEU A 78 5.32 -15.27 1.65
CA LEU A 78 6.04 -14.32 0.81
C LEU A 78 5.63 -14.56 -0.65
N ILE A 79 4.88 -13.62 -1.22
CA ILE A 79 4.41 -13.71 -2.62
C ILE A 79 5.50 -13.24 -3.60
N GLY A 80 6.23 -12.18 -3.26
CA GLY A 80 7.28 -11.64 -4.11
C GLY A 80 7.72 -10.24 -3.70
N ARG A 81 8.61 -9.66 -4.51
CA ARG A 81 9.11 -8.29 -4.36
C ARG A 81 8.52 -7.41 -5.46
N LEU A 82 8.02 -6.23 -5.09
CA LEU A 82 7.59 -5.23 -6.06
C LEU A 82 8.71 -4.92 -7.07
N THR A 83 8.36 -4.63 -8.32
CA THR A 83 9.35 -4.11 -9.27
C THR A 83 9.96 -2.81 -8.74
N ILE A 84 11.16 -2.46 -9.20
CA ILE A 84 11.84 -1.23 -8.74
C ILE A 84 10.97 0.00 -9.01
N GLN A 85 10.34 0.07 -10.19
CA GLN A 85 9.48 1.19 -10.56
C GLN A 85 8.26 1.28 -9.62
N GLU A 86 7.56 0.16 -9.46
CA GLU A 86 6.37 0.07 -8.60
C GLU A 86 6.68 0.45 -7.15
N TYR A 87 7.80 -0.05 -6.63
CA TYR A 87 8.26 0.28 -5.29
C TYR A 87 8.49 1.79 -5.11
N GLN A 88 9.14 2.44 -6.08
CA GLN A 88 9.37 3.89 -6.03
C GLN A 88 8.07 4.69 -6.14
N ASP A 89 7.12 4.23 -6.96
CA ASP A 89 5.83 4.89 -7.14
C ASP A 89 4.99 4.80 -5.87
N VAL A 90 4.96 3.64 -5.21
CA VAL A 90 4.31 3.44 -3.90
C VAL A 90 4.92 4.37 -2.86
N LEU A 91 6.25 4.38 -2.71
CA LEU A 91 6.92 5.22 -1.71
C LEU A 91 6.65 6.70 -1.95
N THR A 92 6.82 7.16 -3.20
CA THR A 92 6.62 8.55 -3.59
C THR A 92 5.17 8.98 -3.34
N CYS A 93 4.21 8.15 -3.67
CA CYS A 93 2.81 8.44 -3.43
C CYS A 93 2.49 8.58 -1.95
N LEU A 94 2.87 7.59 -1.14
CA LEU A 94 2.55 7.54 0.29
C LEU A 94 3.26 8.65 1.06
N LYS A 95 4.52 8.95 0.73
CA LYS A 95 5.29 10.05 1.32
C LYS A 95 4.63 11.42 1.11
N ASN A 96 4.09 11.62 -0.08
CA ASN A 96 3.40 12.86 -0.47
C ASN A 96 1.90 12.85 -0.13
N SER A 97 1.39 11.79 0.51
CA SER A 97 0.00 11.74 0.94
C SER A 97 -0.31 12.86 1.95
N PRO A 98 -1.48 13.50 1.85
CA PRO A 98 -1.89 14.54 2.80
C PRO A 98 -2.07 14.00 4.22
N ASN A 99 -2.50 12.74 4.37
CA ASN A 99 -2.85 12.14 5.67
C ASN A 99 -1.81 11.18 6.25
N ILE A 100 -0.61 11.09 5.67
CA ILE A 100 0.47 10.30 6.27
C ILE A 100 0.99 10.97 7.55
N LYS A 101 1.21 10.15 8.59
CA LYS A 101 1.82 10.62 9.84
C LYS A 101 3.25 11.08 9.57
N SER A 102 3.63 12.23 10.13
CA SER A 102 4.96 12.86 9.92
C SER A 102 6.13 11.90 10.19
N LYS A 103 6.01 11.02 11.20
CA LYS A 103 7.03 10.01 11.51
C LYS A 103 7.31 9.06 10.34
N TYR A 104 6.32 8.69 9.55
CA TYR A 104 6.51 7.79 8.41
C TYR A 104 7.01 8.52 7.17
N ARG A 105 6.64 9.81 6.99
CA ARG A 105 7.14 10.62 5.86
C ARG A 105 8.67 10.74 5.81
N LYS A 106 9.33 10.66 6.98
CA LYS A 106 10.80 10.68 7.08
C LYS A 106 11.46 9.32 6.86
N LEU A 107 10.69 8.24 6.98
CA LEU A 107 11.17 6.86 6.89
C LEU A 107 10.90 6.22 5.52
N LEU A 108 9.92 6.74 4.79
CA LEU A 108 9.66 6.47 3.37
C LEU A 108 10.50 7.42 2.49
#